data_AF-A0A8T2KVP5-F1
#
_entry.id   AF-A0A8T2KVP5-F1
#
_cell.length_a   1.000
_cell.length_b   1.000
_cell.length_c   1.000
_cell.angle_alpha   90.00
_cell.angle_beta   90.00
_cell.angle_gamma   90.00
#
_symmetry.space_group_name_H-M   'P 1'
#
loop_
_entity.id
_entity.type
_entity.pdbx_description
1 polymer ?
#
loop_
_entity_poly.entity_id
_entity_poly.type
_entity_poly.pdbx_seq_one_letter_code
_entity_poly.pdbx_strand_id
1 'polypeptide(L)'
;MEQPESASKNVFFSPLSVSVALAAISLGAGGETHQQLFSGLGFNTSTFSSEEVHQAFLSLLQSLNQRTDVDLEVGTALYVQDIFKPHPEFLEKLKRFYLSDGFSVDFSKKAETAEQMNKYISDKTRGKISQFIQDLDPKTTISFFLQQNKTHME
;
A
#
# COMPACT_ATOMS: atom_id res chain seq x y z
N MET A 1 12.74 -33.26 18.28
CA MET A 1 11.58 -32.43 17.91
C MET A 1 12.12 -31.04 17.65
N GLU A 2 12.29 -30.66 16.38
CA GLU A 2 12.66 -29.29 16.03
C GLU A 2 11.47 -28.39 16.34
N GLN A 3 11.61 -27.49 17.30
CA GLN A 3 10.62 -26.43 17.49
C GLN A 3 10.65 -25.53 16.25
N PRO A 4 9.49 -25.10 15.73
CA PRO A 4 9.48 -24.15 14.64
C PRO A 4 10.19 -22.88 15.11
N GLU A 5 11.19 -22.45 14.33
CA GLU A 5 12.10 -21.33 14.58
C GLU A 5 11.39 -19.97 14.82
N SER A 6 10.06 -19.93 14.66
CA SER A 6 9.18 -18.77 14.82
C SER A 6 8.56 -18.63 16.22
N ALA A 7 8.57 -19.67 17.06
CA ALA A 7 7.85 -19.63 18.35
C ALA A 7 8.43 -18.64 19.37
N SER A 8 9.64 -18.11 19.14
CA SER A 8 10.35 -17.18 20.02
C SER A 8 10.66 -15.81 19.39
N LYS A 9 10.12 -15.51 18.20
CA LYS A 9 10.35 -14.22 17.51
C LYS A 9 9.22 -13.23 17.81
N ASN A 10 9.56 -11.95 17.97
CA ASN A 10 8.58 -10.89 18.13
C ASN A 10 7.75 -10.72 16.84
N VAL A 11 6.45 -10.45 16.99
CA VAL A 11 5.54 -10.14 15.87
C VAL A 11 5.06 -8.70 16.00
N PHE A 12 5.33 -7.88 14.99
CA PHE A 12 4.89 -6.49 14.93
C PHE A 12 4.54 -6.13 13.49
N PHE A 13 3.31 -5.69 13.24
CA PHE A 13 2.84 -5.23 11.93
C PHE A 13 1.64 -4.29 12.10
N SER A 14 1.29 -3.58 11.03
CA SER A 14 0.08 -2.74 10.96
C SER A 14 -1.01 -3.47 10.18
N PRO A 15 -2.08 -3.97 10.83
CA PRO A 15 -3.21 -4.58 10.13
C PRO A 15 -3.85 -3.61 9.14
N LEU A 16 -3.97 -2.33 9.53
CA LEU A 16 -4.54 -1.29 8.68
C LEU A 16 -3.77 -1.14 7.37
N SER A 17 -2.44 -1.12 7.43
CA SER A 17 -1.61 -1.02 6.21
C SER A 17 -1.90 -2.20 5.28
N VAL A 18 -1.86 -3.43 5.78
CA VAL A 18 -2.13 -4.63 4.99
C VAL A 18 -3.52 -4.58 4.37
N SER A 19 -4.54 -4.22 5.16
CA SER A 19 -5.92 -4.11 4.67
C SER A 19 -6.07 -3.09 3.55
N VAL A 20 -5.44 -1.91 3.69
CA VAL A 20 -5.49 -0.87 2.66
C VAL A 20 -4.79 -1.32 1.37
N ALA A 21 -3.64 -2.01 1.44
CA ALA A 21 -2.98 -2.56 0.24
C ALA A 21 -3.89 -3.52 -0.51
N LEU A 22 -4.45 -4.50 0.19
CA LEU A 22 -5.26 -5.54 -0.44
C LEU A 22 -6.55 -4.95 -1.02
N ALA A 23 -7.17 -3.99 -0.33
CA ALA A 23 -8.35 -3.30 -0.83
C ALA A 23 -8.02 -2.35 -2.01
N ALA A 24 -6.83 -1.77 -2.05
CA ALA A 24 -6.37 -0.97 -3.18
C ALA A 24 -6.13 -1.85 -4.41
N ILE A 25 -5.50 -3.01 -4.22
CA ILE A 25 -5.26 -3.99 -5.29
C ILE A 25 -6.58 -4.56 -5.82
N SER A 26 -7.60 -4.74 -4.97
CA SER A 26 -8.90 -5.27 -5.41
C SER A 26 -9.61 -4.36 -6.41
N LEU A 27 -9.30 -3.06 -6.48
CA LEU A 27 -9.84 -2.15 -7.52
C LEU A 27 -9.48 -2.61 -8.95
N GLY A 28 -8.33 -3.25 -9.11
CA GLY A 28 -7.85 -3.76 -10.40
C GLY A 28 -8.14 -5.24 -10.62
N ALA A 29 -8.70 -5.93 -9.62
CA ALA A 29 -9.03 -7.35 -9.70
C ALA A 29 -10.45 -7.56 -10.21
N GLY A 30 -10.67 -8.63 -10.96
CA GLY A 30 -11.99 -9.06 -11.42
C GLY A 30 -12.27 -10.52 -11.04
N GLY A 31 -13.54 -10.92 -11.14
CA GLY A 31 -13.97 -12.31 -10.96
C GLY A 31 -13.58 -12.90 -9.60
N GLU A 32 -13.03 -14.12 -9.62
CA GLU A 32 -12.66 -14.86 -8.42
C GLU A 32 -11.54 -14.16 -7.61
N THR A 33 -10.56 -13.54 -8.27
CA THR A 33 -9.48 -12.81 -7.60
C THR A 33 -10.03 -11.67 -6.74
N HIS A 34 -11.01 -10.92 -7.25
CA HIS A 34 -11.68 -9.88 -6.47
C HIS A 34 -12.42 -10.47 -5.26
N GLN A 35 -13.13 -11.59 -5.44
CA GLN A 35 -13.86 -12.25 -4.37
C GLN A 35 -12.95 -12.77 -3.25
N GLN A 36 -11.80 -13.36 -3.60
CA GLN A 36 -10.80 -13.83 -2.64
C GLN A 36 -10.19 -12.67 -1.84
N LEU A 37 -9.89 -11.54 -2.48
CA LEU A 37 -9.40 -10.34 -1.80
C LEU A 37 -10.43 -9.76 -0.84
N PHE A 38 -11.70 -9.61 -1.28
CA PHE A 38 -12.78 -9.08 -0.44
C PHE A 38 -13.07 -9.98 0.76
N SER A 39 -13.22 -11.28 0.53
CA SER A 39 -13.48 -12.24 1.61
C SER A 39 -12.31 -12.37 2.58
N GLY A 40 -11.07 -12.32 2.09
CA GLY A 40 -9.87 -12.31 2.93
C GLY A 40 -9.76 -11.06 3.81
N LEU A 41 -10.33 -9.94 3.38
CA LEU A 41 -10.48 -8.72 4.19
C LEU A 41 -11.66 -8.75 5.16
N GLY A 42 -12.44 -9.83 5.15
CA GLY A 42 -13.64 -9.99 5.97
C GLY A 42 -14.91 -9.34 5.39
N PHE A 43 -14.87 -8.88 4.14
CA PHE A 43 -16.04 -8.31 3.47
C PHE A 43 -16.80 -9.37 2.68
N ASN A 44 -18.13 -9.25 2.68
CA ASN A 44 -19.01 -10.07 1.87
C ASN A 44 -19.69 -9.21 0.80
N THR A 45 -19.52 -9.56 -0.47
CA THR A 45 -20.11 -8.85 -1.61
C THR A 45 -21.65 -8.90 -1.64
N SER A 46 -22.26 -9.83 -0.89
CA SER A 46 -23.71 -9.89 -0.70
C SER A 46 -24.22 -8.90 0.35
N THR A 47 -23.33 -8.35 1.18
CA THR A 47 -23.67 -7.41 2.26
C THR A 47 -23.26 -5.98 1.92
N PHE A 48 -22.10 -5.80 1.30
CA PHE A 48 -21.57 -4.51 0.91
C PHE A 48 -21.19 -4.54 -0.57
N SER A 49 -21.54 -3.49 -1.30
CA SER A 49 -21.01 -3.26 -2.63
C SER A 49 -19.52 -2.91 -2.58
N SER A 50 -18.81 -3.14 -3.68
CA SER A 50 -17.39 -2.79 -3.80
C SER A 50 -17.14 -1.29 -3.56
N GLU A 51 -18.00 -0.43 -4.12
CA GLU A 51 -17.91 1.04 -3.94
C GLU A 51 -18.08 1.44 -2.46
N GLU A 52 -19.02 0.84 -1.72
CA GLU A 52 -19.22 1.15 -0.30
C GLU A 52 -17.99 0.84 0.54
N VAL A 53 -17.34 -0.30 0.28
CA VAL A 53 -16.10 -0.69 0.97
C VAL A 53 -14.98 0.31 0.66
N HIS A 54 -14.78 0.67 -0.60
CA HIS A 54 -13.75 1.63 -0.99
C HIS A 54 -14.01 3.04 -0.47
N GLN A 55 -15.28 3.47 -0.41
CA GLN A 55 -15.69 4.73 0.18
C GLN A 55 -15.48 4.75 1.70
N ALA A 56 -15.66 3.61 2.38
CA ALA A 56 -15.34 3.47 3.80
C ALA A 56 -13.83 3.61 4.06
N PHE A 57 -12.99 2.99 3.23
CA PHE A 57 -11.52 3.18 3.30
C PHE A 57 -11.12 4.65 3.09
N LEU A 58 -11.69 5.32 2.10
CA LEU A 58 -11.44 6.74 1.88
C LEU A 58 -11.79 7.57 3.12
N SER A 59 -12.98 7.34 3.69
CA SER A 59 -13.45 8.06 4.87
C SER A 59 -12.53 7.81 6.07
N LEU A 60 -12.04 6.58 6.25
CA LEU A 60 -11.07 6.24 7.27
C LEU A 60 -9.73 6.97 7.07
N LEU A 61 -9.16 6.92 5.86
CA LEU A 61 -7.88 7.57 5.55
C LEU A 61 -7.96 9.08 5.73
N GLN A 62 -9.04 9.72 5.29
CA GLN A 62 -9.28 11.15 5.50
C GLN A 62 -9.41 11.48 6.99
N SER A 63 -10.15 10.67 7.75
CA SER A 63 -10.30 10.87 9.20
C SER A 63 -8.96 10.77 9.92
N LEU A 64 -8.10 9.83 9.53
CA LEU A 64 -6.76 9.68 10.10
C LEU A 64 -5.87 10.88 9.80
N ASN A 65 -5.91 11.40 8.57
CA ASN A 65 -5.14 12.59 8.16
C ASN A 65 -5.65 13.90 8.78
N GLN A 66 -6.88 13.92 9.30
CA GLN A 66 -7.47 15.10 9.97
C GLN A 66 -7.23 15.10 11.48
N ARG A 67 -6.70 14.02 12.05
CA ARG A 67 -6.42 13.96 13.48
C ARG A 67 -5.30 14.94 13.84
N THR A 68 -5.57 15.76 14.86
CA THR A 68 -4.60 16.71 15.42
C THR A 68 -4.10 16.26 16.80
N ASP A 69 -4.78 15.28 17.42
CA ASP A 69 -4.43 14.65 18.69
C ASP A 69 -3.36 13.57 18.52
N VAL A 70 -3.27 13.01 17.33
CA VAL A 70 -2.20 12.10 16.93
C VAL A 70 -1.51 12.65 15.72
N ASP A 71 -0.21 12.69 15.85
CA ASP A 71 0.68 12.99 14.77
C ASP A 71 0.70 11.80 13.80
N LEU A 72 -0.14 11.80 12.77
CA LEU A 72 -0.26 10.68 11.83
C LEU A 72 -0.47 11.19 10.39
N GLU A 73 0.36 10.74 9.47
CA GLU A 73 0.15 10.92 8.02
C GLU A 73 -0.02 9.55 7.36
N VAL A 74 -1.11 9.38 6.62
CA VAL A 74 -1.43 8.15 5.90
C VAL A 74 -1.62 8.44 4.41
N GLY A 75 -0.95 7.64 3.58
CA GLY A 75 -1.04 7.70 2.13
C GLY A 75 -0.57 6.42 1.46
N THR A 76 -0.80 6.31 0.16
CA THR A 76 -0.28 5.20 -0.64
C THR A 76 0.57 5.72 -1.79
N ALA A 77 1.49 4.90 -2.29
CA ALA A 77 2.25 5.20 -3.49
C ALA A 77 2.22 3.99 -4.42
N LEU A 78 1.99 4.26 -5.70
CA LEU A 78 2.02 3.32 -6.80
C LEU A 78 3.23 3.62 -7.68
N TYR A 79 4.07 2.62 -7.89
CA TYR A 79 5.18 2.66 -8.84
C TYR A 79 4.83 1.77 -10.03
N VAL A 80 4.87 2.32 -11.23
CA VAL A 80 4.50 1.64 -12.47
C VAL A 80 5.68 1.65 -13.42
N GLN A 81 5.96 0.51 -14.06
CA GLN A 81 6.93 0.43 -15.14
C GLN A 81 6.51 1.37 -16.27
N ASP A 82 7.43 2.21 -16.74
CA ASP A 82 7.24 3.20 -17.81
C ASP A 82 6.58 2.68 -19.10
N ILE A 83 6.90 1.45 -19.51
CA ILE A 83 6.35 0.81 -20.71
C ILE A 83 4.98 0.16 -20.47
N PHE A 84 4.54 0.03 -19.21
CA PHE A 84 3.25 -0.52 -18.87
C PHE A 84 2.21 0.58 -18.66
N LYS A 85 1.02 0.40 -19.25
CA LYS A 85 -0.07 1.36 -19.17
C LYS A 85 -1.25 0.74 -18.42
N PRO A 86 -1.39 0.99 -17.10
CA PRO A 86 -2.55 0.57 -16.35
C PRO A 86 -3.83 1.18 -16.93
N HIS A 87 -4.97 0.54 -16.69
CA HIS A 87 -6.25 1.08 -17.10
C HIS A 87 -6.49 2.45 -16.42
N PRO A 88 -6.89 3.50 -17.14
CA PRO A 88 -7.04 4.84 -16.55
C PRO A 88 -7.99 4.87 -15.35
N GLU A 89 -9.12 4.17 -15.43
CA GLU A 89 -10.09 4.07 -14.34
C GLU A 89 -9.49 3.49 -13.05
N PHE A 90 -8.54 2.56 -13.16
CA PHE A 90 -7.85 2.00 -12.00
C PHE A 90 -6.98 3.05 -11.30
N LEU A 91 -6.25 3.84 -12.07
CA LEU A 91 -5.42 4.94 -11.54
C LEU A 91 -6.27 6.04 -10.91
N GLU A 92 -7.40 6.38 -11.54
CA GLU A 92 -8.35 7.36 -11.00
C GLU A 92 -8.96 6.88 -9.68
N LYS A 93 -9.41 5.63 -9.61
CA LYS A 93 -9.96 5.04 -8.38
C LYS A 93 -8.91 4.93 -7.27
N LEU A 94 -7.67 4.56 -7.60
CA LEU A 94 -6.58 4.53 -6.62
C LEU A 94 -6.30 5.91 -6.03
N LYS A 95 -6.19 6.93 -6.88
CA LYS A 95 -6.00 8.31 -6.43
C LYS A 95 -7.18 8.79 -5.58
N ARG A 96 -8.41 8.48 -6.00
CA ARG A 96 -9.65 8.88 -5.30
C ARG A 96 -9.79 8.21 -3.94
N PHE A 97 -9.76 6.88 -3.88
CA PHE A 97 -10.12 6.14 -2.66
C PHE A 97 -8.96 5.94 -1.70
N TYR A 98 -7.73 5.91 -2.21
CA TYR A 98 -6.55 5.52 -1.43
C TYR A 98 -5.49 6.60 -1.33
N LEU A 99 -5.83 7.82 -1.78
CA LEU A 99 -4.95 9.00 -1.72
C LEU A 99 -3.56 8.67 -2.30
N SER A 100 -3.56 7.96 -3.44
CA SER A 100 -2.35 7.36 -3.99
C SER A 100 -1.55 8.35 -4.83
N ASP A 101 -0.26 8.49 -4.51
CA ASP A 101 0.72 9.12 -5.37
C ASP A 101 1.18 8.13 -6.45
N GLY A 102 1.26 8.58 -7.71
CA GLY A 102 1.65 7.74 -8.84
C GLY A 102 3.01 8.11 -9.40
N PHE A 103 3.88 7.12 -9.58
CA PHE A 103 5.23 7.27 -10.10
C PHE A 103 5.45 6.33 -11.29
N SER A 104 6.04 6.87 -12.37
CA SER A 104 6.57 6.07 -13.47
C SER A 104 8.05 5.82 -13.20
N VAL A 105 8.48 4.56 -13.23
CA VAL A 105 9.86 4.14 -12.97
C VAL A 105 10.31 3.09 -14.00
N ASP A 106 11.61 2.83 -14.03
CA ASP A 106 12.20 1.76 -14.84
C ASP A 106 12.80 0.69 -13.91
N PHE A 107 12.03 -0.36 -13.62
CA PHE A 107 12.46 -1.48 -12.78
C PHE A 107 13.64 -2.25 -13.38
N SER A 108 13.96 -2.10 -14.67
CA SER A 108 15.18 -2.68 -15.26
C SER A 108 16.45 -2.03 -14.69
N LYS A 109 16.37 -0.76 -14.26
CA LYS A 109 17.43 -0.02 -13.56
C LYS A 109 17.34 -0.22 -12.05
N LYS A 110 17.51 -1.46 -11.61
CA LYS A 110 17.30 -1.87 -10.20
C LYS A 110 17.86 -0.90 -9.15
N ALA A 111 19.13 -0.55 -9.23
CA ALA A 111 19.80 0.26 -8.21
C ALA A 111 19.24 1.68 -8.14
N GLU A 112 19.08 2.33 -9.30
CA GLU A 112 18.52 3.68 -9.42
C GLU A 112 17.07 3.72 -8.93
N THR A 113 16.25 2.77 -9.37
CA THR A 113 14.84 2.68 -8.97
C THR A 113 14.68 2.35 -7.48
N ALA A 114 15.50 1.44 -6.94
CA ALA A 114 15.50 1.14 -5.51
C ALA A 114 15.92 2.36 -4.67
N GLU A 115 16.94 3.13 -5.12
CA GLU A 115 17.35 4.36 -4.46
C GLU A 115 16.23 5.41 -4.48
N GLN A 116 15.58 5.61 -5.63
CA GLN A 116 14.44 6.53 -5.76
C GLN A 116 13.28 6.14 -4.83
N MET A 117 12.90 4.85 -4.81
CA MET A 117 11.83 4.35 -3.95
C MET A 117 12.19 4.48 -2.47
N ASN A 118 13.41 4.07 -2.07
CA ASN A 118 13.86 4.20 -0.68
C ASN A 118 13.95 5.66 -0.24
N LYS A 119 14.38 6.58 -1.13
CA LYS A 119 14.38 8.01 -0.84
C LYS A 119 12.96 8.51 -0.55
N TYR A 120 12.00 8.17 -1.41
CA TYR A 120 10.60 8.54 -1.17
C TYR A 120 10.10 7.97 0.16
N ILE A 121 10.32 6.67 0.42
CA ILE A 121 9.91 6.00 1.67
C ILE A 121 10.56 6.67 2.88
N SER A 122 11.85 6.99 2.80
CA SER A 122 12.58 7.69 3.86
C SER A 122 12.00 9.07 4.11
N ASP A 123 11.79 9.88 3.07
CA ASP A 123 11.25 11.24 3.21
C ASP A 123 9.85 11.19 3.84
N LYS A 124 9.01 10.26 3.36
CA LYS A 124 7.67 9.99 3.87
C LYS A 124 7.64 9.41 5.30
N THR A 125 8.67 8.66 5.68
CA THR A 125 8.82 8.10 7.04
C THR A 125 9.71 8.95 7.95
N ARG A 126 10.14 10.14 7.49
CA ARG A 126 11.06 11.05 8.20
C ARG A 126 12.35 10.34 8.65
N GLY A 127 12.90 9.52 7.76
CA GLY A 127 14.13 8.76 7.98
C GLY A 127 13.99 7.53 8.86
N LYS A 128 12.80 7.22 9.40
CA LYS A 128 12.59 6.02 10.23
C LYS A 128 12.74 4.73 9.43
N ILE A 129 12.40 4.75 8.14
CA ILE A 129 12.56 3.63 7.21
C ILE A 129 13.38 4.10 6.01
N SER A 130 14.68 3.78 6.00
CA SER A 130 15.62 4.27 4.98
C SER A 130 16.07 3.21 3.97
N GLN A 131 15.97 1.93 4.30
CA GLN A 131 16.37 0.81 3.43
C GLN A 131 15.29 -0.28 3.41
N PHE A 132 14.12 0.08 2.91
CA PHE A 132 12.99 -0.85 2.79
C PHE A 132 13.16 -1.81 1.62
N ILE A 133 13.52 -1.27 0.45
CA ILE A 133 13.76 -2.02 -0.78
C ILE A 133 15.22 -2.43 -0.82
N GLN A 134 15.51 -3.72 -0.65
CA GLN A 134 16.87 -4.27 -0.70
C GLN A 134 17.23 -4.86 -2.07
N ASP A 135 16.24 -5.44 -2.75
CA ASP A 135 16.35 -5.92 -4.12
C ASP A 135 15.03 -5.66 -4.85
N LEU A 136 15.12 -5.53 -6.18
CA LEU A 136 13.99 -5.38 -7.08
C LEU A 136 14.12 -6.42 -8.20
N ASP A 137 13.04 -7.15 -8.48
CA ASP A 137 12.97 -7.98 -9.67
C ASP A 137 12.83 -7.07 -10.90
N PRO A 138 13.70 -7.16 -11.92
CA PRO A 138 13.65 -6.26 -13.07
C PRO A 138 12.44 -6.52 -13.98
N LYS A 139 11.70 -7.61 -13.74
CA LYS A 139 10.43 -7.92 -14.41
C LYS A 139 9.22 -7.36 -13.65
N THR A 140 9.45 -6.63 -12.56
CA THR A 140 8.38 -5.95 -11.81
C THR A 140 7.70 -4.94 -12.73
N THR A 141 6.37 -4.98 -12.77
CA THR A 141 5.57 -4.04 -13.58
C THR A 141 4.86 -3.00 -12.72
N ILE A 142 4.46 -3.39 -11.51
CA ILE A 142 3.76 -2.54 -10.55
C ILE A 142 4.26 -2.86 -9.15
N SER A 143 4.48 -1.84 -8.32
CA SER A 143 4.76 -1.98 -6.89
C SER A 143 3.94 -0.99 -6.07
N PHE A 144 3.44 -1.43 -4.92
CA PHE A 144 2.65 -0.63 -3.99
C PHE A 144 3.42 -0.37 -2.71
N PHE A 145 3.39 0.86 -2.22
CA PHE A 145 3.90 1.23 -0.91
C PHE A 145 2.80 1.91 -0.09
N LEU A 146 2.74 1.55 1.20
CA LEU A 146 1.83 2.14 2.17
C LEU A 146 2.62 2.95 3.17
N GLN A 147 2.25 4.22 3.28
CA GLN A 147 2.84 5.13 4.23
C GLN A 147 1.87 5.29 5.41
N GLN A 148 2.35 5.00 6.60
CA GLN A 148 1.74 5.40 7.88
C GLN A 148 2.87 5.96 8.72
N ASN A 149 2.88 7.26 8.98
CA ASN A 149 3.99 7.87 9.69
C ASN A 149 3.55 8.68 10.90
N LYS A 150 4.21 8.47 12.05
CA LYS A 150 3.95 9.24 13.27
C LYS A 150 4.76 10.54 13.27
N THR A 151 4.07 11.68 13.26
CA THR A 151 4.55 13.06 13.05
C THR A 151 5.20 13.78 14.25
N HIS A 152 5.31 13.30 15.49
CA HIS A 152 6.35 13.77 16.43
C HIS A 152 6.68 12.68 17.45
N MET A 153 7.95 12.62 17.83
CA MET A 153 8.41 12.09 19.11
C MET A 153 9.13 13.26 19.76
N GLU A 154 8.60 13.74 20.89
CA GLU A 154 9.46 14.28 21.94
C GLU A 154 10.31 13.15 22.53
#